data_AF-A0A2N0L892-F1
#
_entry.id   AF-A0A2N0L892-F1
#
_cell.length_a   1.000
_cell.length_b   1.000
_cell.length_c   1.000
_cell.angle_alpha   90.00
_cell.angle_beta   90.00
_cell.angle_gamma   90.00
#
_symmetry.space_group_name_H-M   'P 1'
#
loop_
_entity.id
_entity.type
_entity.pdbx_description
1 polymer ?
#
loop_
_entity_poly.entity_id
_entity_poly.type
_entity_poly.pdbx_seq_one_letter_code
_entity_poly.pdbx_strand_id
1 'polypeptide(L)'
;MDGLTQRIADAVHGQTQPTVTVLSSLLAIEDELGYIPKEAVTAVAAFTNTTVNDVWAVASFYPNFRFEPPCQHRVELCWGSTCHLVGAMPVISAVLEAAGMPDEGDTPDKKLSVRLNTC
;
A
#
# COMPACT_ATOMS: atom_id res chain seq x y z
N MET A 1 -8.48 3.16 -24.50
CA MET A 1 -8.56 2.23 -23.36
C MET A 1 -7.67 2.82 -22.29
N ASP A 2 -8.19 2.98 -21.07
CA ASP A 2 -7.47 3.65 -19.98
C ASP A 2 -6.18 2.90 -19.64
N GLY A 3 -5.05 3.59 -19.61
CA GLY A 3 -3.75 2.99 -19.32
C GLY A 3 -3.70 2.32 -17.94
N LEU A 4 -4.54 2.76 -17.00
CA LEU A 4 -4.67 2.17 -15.67
C LEU A 4 -5.21 0.73 -15.73
N THR A 5 -6.29 0.49 -16.48
CA THR A 5 -6.90 -0.83 -16.59
C THR A 5 -5.94 -1.85 -17.23
N GLN A 6 -5.16 -1.40 -18.21
CA GLN A 6 -4.14 -2.25 -18.84
C GLN A 6 -3.06 -2.67 -17.84
N ARG A 7 -2.50 -1.71 -17.08
CA ARG A 7 -1.48 -2.01 -16.06
C ARG A 7 -1.99 -2.96 -14.97
N ILE A 8 -3.24 -2.81 -14.55
CA ILE A 8 -3.89 -3.74 -13.60
C ILE A 8 -3.94 -5.15 -14.19
N ALA A 9 -4.41 -5.29 -15.44
CA ALA A 9 -4.48 -6.59 -16.10
C ALA A 9 -3.08 -7.22 -16.23
N ASP A 10 -2.09 -6.44 -16.65
CA ASP A 10 -0.71 -6.90 -16.80
C ASP A 10 -0.13 -7.38 -15.46
N ALA A 11 -0.37 -6.65 -14.36
CA ALA A 11 0.08 -7.02 -13.02
C ALA A 11 -0.55 -8.34 -12.54
N VAL A 12 -1.86 -8.51 -12.74
CA VAL A 12 -2.57 -9.73 -12.32
C VAL A 12 -2.15 -10.94 -13.14
N HIS A 13 -2.00 -10.80 -14.46
CA HIS A 13 -1.60 -11.90 -15.35
C HIS A 13 -0.09 -12.19 -15.35
N GLY A 14 0.74 -11.25 -14.90
CA GLY A 14 2.20 -11.37 -14.83
C GLY A 14 2.74 -12.16 -13.63
N GLN A 15 1.87 -12.68 -12.76
CA GLN A 15 2.26 -13.44 -11.57
C GLN A 15 2.96 -14.76 -11.96
N THR A 16 4.16 -14.99 -11.42
CA THR A 16 4.96 -16.20 -11.70
C THR A 16 4.68 -17.36 -10.74
N GLN A 17 4.05 -17.07 -9.60
CA GLN A 17 3.76 -18.09 -8.60
C GLN A 17 2.63 -19.03 -9.06
N PRO A 18 2.72 -20.33 -8.76
CA PRO A 18 1.76 -21.32 -9.23
C PRO A 18 0.37 -21.16 -8.59
N THR A 19 0.30 -20.65 -7.35
CA THR A 19 -0.95 -20.42 -6.64
C THR A 19 -1.28 -18.94 -6.66
N VAL A 20 -2.31 -18.58 -7.42
CA VAL A 20 -2.81 -17.20 -7.46
C VAL A 20 -4.03 -17.06 -6.55
N THR A 21 -4.00 -16.06 -5.69
CA THR A 21 -5.04 -15.77 -4.70
C THR A 21 -5.50 -14.32 -4.83
N VAL A 22 -6.59 -13.97 -4.14
CA VAL A 22 -7.02 -12.57 -4.01
C VAL A 22 -5.89 -11.72 -3.43
N LEU A 23 -5.27 -12.17 -2.35
CA LEU A 23 -4.18 -11.44 -1.69
C LEU A 23 -2.98 -11.26 -2.62
N SER A 24 -2.52 -12.32 -3.29
CA SER A 24 -1.36 -12.22 -4.20
C SER A 24 -1.64 -11.31 -5.40
N SER A 25 -2.87 -11.31 -5.89
CA SER A 25 -3.28 -10.43 -6.99
C SER A 25 -3.32 -8.97 -6.57
N LEU A 26 -3.81 -8.67 -5.36
CA LEU A 26 -3.76 -7.31 -4.79
C LEU A 26 -2.30 -6.86 -4.56
N LEU A 27 -1.44 -7.73 -4.02
CA LEU A 27 -0.02 -7.44 -3.84
C LEU A 27 0.68 -7.15 -5.17
N ALA A 28 0.40 -7.93 -6.23
CA ALA A 28 0.97 -7.68 -7.55
C ALA A 28 0.57 -6.31 -8.13
N ILE A 29 -0.69 -5.90 -7.91
CA ILE A 29 -1.16 -4.58 -8.33
C ILE A 29 -0.53 -3.47 -7.49
N GLU A 30 -0.38 -3.66 -6.19
CA GLU A 30 0.29 -2.70 -5.31
C GLU A 30 1.77 -2.53 -5.67
N ASP A 31 2.49 -3.60 -6.02
CA ASP A 31 3.88 -3.52 -6.48
C ASP A 31 4.01 -2.69 -7.77
N GLU A 32 3.05 -2.81 -8.69
CA GLU A 32 3.05 -2.10 -9.97
C GLU A 32 2.58 -0.63 -9.84
N LEU A 33 1.58 -0.36 -9.01
CA LEU A 33 0.93 0.95 -8.92
C LEU A 33 1.27 1.76 -7.66
N GLY A 34 1.73 1.09 -6.60
CA GLY A 34 1.94 1.65 -5.26
C GLY A 34 0.65 1.90 -4.47
N TYR A 35 -0.51 1.46 -4.98
CA TYR A 35 -1.82 1.53 -4.34
C TYR A 35 -2.83 0.61 -5.08
N ILE A 36 -4.00 0.42 -4.47
CA ILE A 36 -5.12 -0.37 -4.98
C ILE A 36 -6.24 0.59 -5.47
N PRO A 37 -6.34 0.86 -6.77
CA PRO A 37 -7.47 1.60 -7.33
C PRO A 37 -8.78 0.79 -7.23
N LYS A 38 -9.93 1.46 -7.32
CA LYS A 38 -11.24 0.78 -7.22
C LYS A 38 -11.44 -0.27 -8.32
N GLU A 39 -10.95 0.05 -9.51
CA GLU A 39 -10.96 -0.81 -10.70
C GLU A 39 -10.18 -2.11 -10.45
N ALA A 40 -9.12 -2.07 -9.63
CA ALA A 40 -8.34 -3.26 -9.29
C ALA A 40 -9.18 -4.26 -8.48
N VAL A 41 -10.02 -3.80 -7.56
CA VAL A 41 -10.88 -4.68 -6.76
C VAL A 41 -11.84 -5.45 -7.66
N THR A 42 -12.45 -4.78 -8.65
CA THR A 42 -13.34 -5.44 -9.62
C THR A 42 -12.58 -6.37 -10.56
N ALA A 43 -11.39 -5.98 -11.01
CA ALA A 43 -10.55 -6.81 -11.88
C ALA A 43 -10.10 -8.10 -11.18
N VAL A 44 -9.66 -8.01 -9.92
CA VAL A 44 -9.25 -9.17 -9.12
C VAL A 44 -10.44 -10.09 -8.88
N ALA A 45 -11.62 -9.57 -8.54
CA ALA A 45 -12.82 -10.38 -8.34
C ALA A 45 -13.18 -11.22 -9.57
N ALA A 46 -13.14 -10.59 -10.75
CA ALA A 46 -13.36 -11.28 -12.03
C ALA A 46 -12.27 -12.32 -12.31
N PHE A 47 -11.00 -12.01 -12.03
CA PHE A 47 -9.88 -12.90 -12.28
C PHE A 47 -9.87 -14.12 -11.36
N THR A 48 -10.16 -13.96 -10.07
CA THR A 48 -10.16 -15.05 -9.07
C THR A 48 -11.50 -15.77 -8.96
N ASN A 49 -12.50 -15.41 -9.77
CA ASN A 49 -13.86 -15.94 -9.70
C ASN A 49 -14.48 -15.82 -8.29
N THR A 50 -14.36 -14.64 -7.69
CA THR A 50 -14.91 -14.28 -6.35
C THR A 50 -15.78 -13.03 -6.45
N THR A 51 -16.44 -12.64 -5.35
CA THR A 51 -17.22 -11.39 -5.34
C THR A 51 -16.34 -10.19 -5.05
N VAL A 52 -16.78 -9.00 -5.49
CA VAL A 52 -16.13 -7.72 -5.13
C VAL A 52 -16.04 -7.54 -3.61
N ASN A 53 -17.05 -8.03 -2.87
CA ASN A 53 -17.05 -7.97 -1.41
C ASN A 53 -15.99 -8.88 -0.78
N ASP A 54 -15.74 -10.07 -1.34
CA ASP A 54 -14.67 -10.95 -0.85
C ASP A 54 -13.30 -10.30 -1.05
N VAL A 55 -13.08 -9.68 -2.21
CA VAL A 55 -11.84 -8.95 -2.49
C VAL A 55 -11.71 -7.74 -1.57
N TRP A 56 -12.79 -6.97 -1.37
CA TRP A 56 -12.78 -5.84 -0.46
C TRP A 56 -12.54 -6.27 0.99
N ALA A 57 -13.07 -7.41 1.43
CA ALA A 57 -12.82 -7.95 2.76
C ALA A 57 -11.33 -8.25 2.98
N VAL A 58 -10.64 -8.80 1.97
CA VAL A 58 -9.19 -9.00 2.02
C VAL A 58 -8.46 -7.65 1.98
N ALA A 59 -8.78 -6.78 1.03
CA ALA A 59 -8.09 -5.51 0.86
C ALA A 59 -8.19 -4.60 2.10
N SER A 60 -9.37 -4.52 2.71
CA SER A 60 -9.62 -3.69 3.89
C SER A 60 -9.08 -4.28 5.19
N PHE A 61 -8.77 -5.59 5.21
CA PHE A 61 -8.20 -6.26 6.37
C PHE A 61 -6.71 -5.95 6.57
N TYR A 62 -5.94 -5.81 5.49
CA TYR A 62 -4.50 -5.55 5.57
C TYR A 62 -4.23 -4.04 5.58
N PRO A 63 -3.68 -3.47 6.69
CA PRO A 63 -3.48 -2.03 6.81
C PRO A 63 -2.40 -1.47 5.87
N ASN A 64 -1.54 -2.35 5.35
CA ASN A 64 -0.49 -1.97 4.41
C ASN A 64 -1.05 -1.61 3.04
N PHE A 65 -2.24 -2.12 2.68
CA PHE A 65 -2.86 -1.75 1.42
C PHE A 65 -3.32 -0.30 1.44
N ARG A 66 -2.92 0.42 0.40
CA ARG A 66 -3.26 1.82 0.20
C ARG A 66 -4.33 1.96 -0.89
N PHE A 67 -5.32 2.82 -0.70
CA PHE A 67 -6.40 3.04 -1.68
C PHE A 67 -6.33 4.39 -2.40
N GLU A 68 -5.31 5.18 -2.09
CA GLU A 68 -5.03 6.48 -2.72
C GLU A 68 -3.65 6.43 -3.40
N PRO A 69 -3.46 7.16 -4.52
CA PRO A 69 -2.16 7.20 -5.20
C PRO A 69 -1.02 7.55 -4.23
N PRO A 70 0.16 6.90 -4.37
CA PRO A 70 1.30 7.12 -3.50
C PRO A 70 1.86 8.54 -3.68
N CYS A 71 2.52 9.04 -2.63
CA CYS A 71 3.38 10.23 -2.75
C CYS A 71 4.65 9.89 -3.54
N GLN A 72 5.35 10.91 -4.03
CA GLN A 72 6.60 10.73 -4.77
C GLN A 72 7.68 9.99 -3.95
N HIS A 73 7.72 10.22 -2.65
CA HIS A 73 8.63 9.57 -1.71
C HIS A 73 7.88 9.01 -0.50
N ARG A 74 8.36 7.89 0.02
CA ARG A 74 7.87 7.26 1.25
C ARG A 74 9.01 7.11 2.25
N VAL A 75 8.78 7.53 3.49
CA VAL A 75 9.68 7.34 4.63
C VAL A 75 8.96 6.48 5.65
N GLU A 76 9.51 5.31 5.94
CA GLU A 76 8.95 4.35 6.90
C GLU A 76 9.89 4.25 8.10
N LEU A 77 9.33 4.43 9.30
CA LEU A 77 10.07 4.46 10.54
C LEU A 77 9.67 3.28 11.41
N CYS A 78 10.66 2.56 11.93
CA CYS A 78 10.41 1.45 12.84
C CYS A 78 9.86 1.95 14.19
N TRP A 79 8.69 1.47 14.55
CA TRP A 79 8.02 1.62 15.83
C TRP A 79 7.81 0.27 16.55
N GLY A 80 8.62 -0.74 16.21
CA GLY A 80 8.66 -2.01 16.94
C GLY A 80 9.22 -1.85 18.37
N SER A 81 8.99 -2.84 19.23
CA SER A 81 9.39 -2.80 20.64
C SER A 81 10.89 -2.55 20.84
N THR A 82 11.75 -3.20 20.04
CA THR A 82 13.21 -2.97 20.10
C THR A 82 13.57 -1.54 19.67
N CYS A 83 12.98 -1.03 18.59
CA CYS A 83 13.20 0.34 18.13
C CYS A 83 12.75 1.35 19.19
N HIS A 84 11.60 1.11 19.82
CA HIS A 84 11.09 1.92 20.93
C HIS A 84 12.09 1.95 22.10
N LEU A 85 12.60 0.79 22.53
CA LEU A 85 13.56 0.67 23.64
C LEU A 85 14.91 1.35 23.37
N VAL A 86 15.39 1.31 22.12
CA VAL A 86 16.69 1.88 21.73
C VAL A 86 16.58 3.39 21.40
N GLY A 87 15.37 3.96 21.46
CA GLY A 87 15.15 5.40 21.30
C GLY A 87 14.77 5.81 19.88
N ALA A 88 13.79 5.15 19.27
CA ALA A 88 13.21 5.59 18.00
C ALA A 88 12.43 6.92 18.10
N MET A 89 11.95 7.29 19.29
CA MET A 89 11.12 8.49 19.46
C MET A 89 11.77 9.80 18.98
N PRO A 90 13.02 10.13 19.38
CA PRO A 90 13.72 11.30 18.85
C PRO A 90 13.83 11.31 17.32
N VAL A 91 14.02 10.15 16.69
CA VAL A 91 14.10 10.02 15.23
C VAL A 91 12.75 10.31 14.60
N ILE A 92 11.68 9.73 15.14
CA ILE A 92 10.31 9.96 14.68
C ILE A 92 9.93 11.44 14.79
N SER A 93 10.18 12.06 15.95
CA SER A 93 9.92 13.48 16.14
C SER A 93 10.69 14.36 15.16
N ALA A 94 11.98 14.09 14.94
CA ALA A 94 12.79 14.87 14.01
C ALA A 94 12.31 14.73 12.55
N VAL A 95 11.87 13.54 12.13
CA VAL A 95 11.33 13.32 10.79
C VAL A 95 9.99 14.03 10.60
N LEU A 96 9.09 13.95 11.58
CA LEU A 96 7.80 14.65 11.54
C LEU A 96 7.97 16.17 11.53
N GLU A 97 8.89 16.70 12.34
CA GLU A 97 9.24 18.13 12.35
C GLU A 97 9.80 18.57 10.99
N ALA A 98 10.73 17.81 10.41
CA ALA A 98 11.28 18.09 9.09
C ALA A 98 10.22 18.00 7.97
N ALA A 99 9.24 17.12 8.11
CA ALA A 99 8.11 16.99 7.20
C ALA A 99 7.03 18.07 7.42
N GLY A 100 7.07 18.82 8.53
CA GLY A 100 6.04 19.79 8.91
C GLY A 100 4.70 19.13 9.25
N MET A 101 4.72 17.89 9.73
CA MET A 101 3.52 17.09 10.00
C MET A 101 3.40 16.80 11.50
N PRO A 102 2.18 16.78 12.06
CA PRO A 102 1.96 16.46 13.47
C PRO A 102 2.01 14.94 13.75
N ASP A 103 1.76 14.12 12.74
CA ASP A 103 1.67 12.66 12.83
C ASP A 103 1.96 12.01 11.47
N GLU A 104 1.95 10.69 11.39
CA GLU A 104 2.05 9.95 10.14
C GLU A 104 0.95 10.34 9.13
N GLY A 105 1.28 10.25 7.84
CA GLY A 105 0.36 10.66 6.79
C GLY A 105 1.07 11.08 5.51
N ASP A 106 0.32 11.75 4.65
CA ASP A 106 0.84 12.33 3.41
C ASP A 106 0.94 13.86 3.54
N THR A 107 1.95 14.44 2.94
CA THR A 107 2.02 15.89 2.77
C THR A 107 0.96 16.39 1.78
N PRO A 108 0.41 17.61 1.95
CA PRO A 108 -0.61 18.15 1.04
C PRO A 108 -0.17 18.27 -0.42
N ASP A 109 1.13 18.42 -0.66
CA ASP A 109 1.73 18.51 -2.00
C ASP A 109 2.04 17.14 -2.63
N LYS A 110 1.68 16.04 -1.94
CA LYS A 110 1.88 14.64 -2.37
C LYS A 110 3.34 14.28 -2.71
N LYS A 111 4.31 15.01 -2.15
CA LYS A 111 5.73 14.70 -2.32
C LYS A 111 6.25 13.67 -1.33
N LEU A 112 5.75 13.69 -0.08
CA LEU A 112 6.24 12.83 0.99
C LEU A 112 5.11 12.14 1.72
N SER A 113 5.28 10.85 1.98
CA SER A 113 4.46 10.05 2.87
C SER A 113 5.32 9.56 4.04
N VAL A 114 4.94 9.86 5.27
CA VAL A 114 5.58 9.34 6.49
C VAL A 114 4.70 8.25 7.09
N ARG A 115 5.27 7.09 7.44
CA ARG A 115 4.55 5.96 8.06
C ARG A 115 5.34 5.38 9.23
N LEU A 116 4.65 4.94 10.26
CA LEU A 116 5.22 4.21 11.40
C LEU A 116 4.89 2.73 11.26
N ASN A 117 5.90 1.88 11.09
CA ASN A 117 5.73 0.45 10.90
C ASN A 117 6.39 -0.35 12.03
N THR A 118 5.85 -1.51 12.34
CA THR A 118 6.53 -2.48 13.22
C THR A 118 7.38 -3.45 12.41
N CYS A 119 8.38 -4.06 13.05
CA CYS A 119 9.21 -5.11 12.47
C CYS A 119 8.43 -6.40 12.21
#